data_AF-A0A2N6MNA3-F1
#
_entry.id   AF-A0A2N6MNA3-F1
#
_cell.length_a   1.000
_cell.length_b   1.000
_cell.length_c   1.000
_cell.angle_alpha   90.00
_cell.angle_beta   90.00
_cell.angle_gamma   90.00
#
_symmetry.space_group_name_H-M   'P 1'
#
loop_
_entity.id
_entity.type
_entity.pdbx_description
1 polymer ?
#
loop_
_entity_poly.entity_id
_entity_poly.type
_entity_poly.pdbx_seq_one_letter_code
_entity_poly.pdbx_strand_id
1 'polypeptide(L)'
;MITVQSTQGDTMSNLTQGWWWRILSADFAFTKRQLGQLLFVGGLLLGVAILAIDLLDIGREGGIGPAQRAALLICGVTALLGLTLIPLGDDPA
;
A
#
# COMPACT_ATOMS: atom_id res chain seq x y z
N MET A 1 -15.84 58.58 -12.41
CA MET A 1 -15.91 57.43 -13.33
C MET A 1 -15.32 56.25 -12.58
N ILE A 2 -16.17 55.43 -11.94
CA ILE A 2 -15.76 54.29 -11.11
C ILE A 2 -15.99 53.05 -11.96
N THR A 3 -14.92 52.36 -12.34
CA THR A 3 -14.99 51.09 -13.06
C THR A 3 -15.07 49.97 -12.03
N VAL A 4 -16.26 49.43 -11.79
CA VAL A 4 -16.45 48.24 -10.94
C VAL A 4 -16.06 47.01 -11.77
N GLN A 5 -14.85 46.48 -11.53
CA GLN A 5 -14.41 45.24 -12.16
C GLN A 5 -14.86 44.01 -11.34
N SER A 6 -15.81 43.28 -11.92
CA SER A 6 -16.02 41.83 -11.89
C SER A 6 -15.48 41.03 -10.69
N THR A 7 -16.16 41.09 -9.55
CA THR A 7 -15.98 40.16 -8.40
C THR A 7 -16.58 38.76 -8.62
N GLN A 8 -17.12 38.47 -9.82
CA GLN A 8 -17.90 37.26 -10.11
C GLN A 8 -17.09 36.15 -10.80
N GLY A 9 -15.92 36.49 -11.37
CA GLY A 9 -14.99 35.50 -11.96
C GLY A 9 -14.16 34.76 -10.92
N ASP A 10 -13.81 35.43 -9.83
CA ASP A 10 -12.91 34.88 -8.80
C ASP A 10 -13.62 33.92 -7.83
N THR A 11 -14.94 34.02 -7.71
CA THR A 11 -15.74 33.13 -6.86
C THR A 11 -15.93 31.76 -7.49
N MET A 12 -16.04 31.66 -8.82
CA MET A 12 -16.28 30.37 -9.48
C MET A 12 -15.03 29.49 -9.51
N SER A 13 -13.83 30.07 -9.60
CA SER A 13 -12.57 29.32 -9.47
C SER A 13 -12.26 28.90 -8.03
N ASN A 14 -12.70 29.67 -7.03
CA ASN A 14 -12.55 29.32 -5.61
C ASN A 14 -13.54 28.24 -5.13
N LEU A 15 -14.73 28.17 -5.73
CA LEU A 15 -15.72 27.13 -5.41
C LEU A 15 -15.43 25.81 -6.11
N THR A 16 -14.86 25.87 -7.32
CA THR A 16 -14.28 24.67 -7.91
C THR A 16 -13.08 24.22 -7.12
N GLN A 17 -12.35 25.13 -6.41
CA GLN A 17 -11.22 24.90 -5.49
C GLN A 17 -11.53 24.03 -4.23
N GLY A 18 -12.45 23.05 -4.33
CA GLY A 18 -12.90 22.20 -3.22
C GLY A 18 -11.84 21.24 -2.70
N TRP A 19 -11.74 21.06 -1.39
CA TRP A 19 -10.81 20.15 -0.69
C TRP A 19 -10.67 18.71 -1.22
N TRP A 20 -11.55 18.28 -2.12
CA TRP A 20 -11.61 16.94 -2.71
C TRP A 20 -10.32 16.49 -3.39
N TRP A 21 -9.60 17.37 -4.11
CA TRP A 21 -8.29 17.01 -4.67
C TRP A 21 -7.24 16.85 -3.61
N ARG A 22 -7.34 17.50 -2.42
CA ARG A 22 -6.39 17.27 -1.33
C ARG A 22 -6.54 15.86 -0.75
N ILE A 23 -7.75 15.30 -0.79
CA ILE A 23 -8.01 13.90 -0.40
C ILE A 23 -7.53 12.92 -1.48
N LEU A 24 -7.52 13.34 -2.74
CA LEU A 24 -6.95 12.59 -3.87
C LEU A 24 -5.47 12.95 -4.16
N SER A 25 -4.86 13.84 -3.36
CA SER A 25 -3.48 14.27 -3.55
C SER A 25 -2.55 13.20 -3.01
N ALA A 26 -1.53 12.88 -3.79
CA ALA A 26 -0.52 11.87 -3.53
C ALA A 26 0.24 12.02 -2.20
N ASP A 27 -0.03 13.06 -1.41
CA ASP A 27 0.47 13.22 -0.03
C ASP A 27 -0.08 12.14 0.94
N PHE A 28 -1.16 11.43 0.59
CA PHE A 28 -1.66 10.26 1.34
C PHE A 28 -1.12 8.93 0.79
N ALA A 29 -0.38 8.95 -0.33
CA ALA A 29 0.24 7.76 -0.87
C ALA A 29 1.47 7.44 -0.02
N PHE A 30 1.43 6.30 0.69
CA PHE A 30 2.60 5.73 1.34
C PHE A 30 3.81 5.85 0.40
N THR A 31 4.92 6.43 0.88
CA THR A 31 6.17 6.49 0.09
C THR A 31 6.47 5.10 -0.47
N LYS A 32 6.96 5.00 -1.72
CA LYS A 32 7.27 3.69 -2.35
C LYS A 32 8.12 2.80 -1.44
N ARG A 33 8.97 3.43 -0.62
CA ARG A 33 9.74 2.83 0.46
C ARG A 33 8.91 2.22 1.59
N GLN A 34 7.92 2.94 2.12
CA GLN A 34 7.01 2.42 3.16
C GLN A 34 6.10 1.32 2.62
N LEU A 35 5.62 1.44 1.38
CA LEU A 35 4.86 0.38 0.73
C LEU A 35 5.72 -0.88 0.59
N GLY A 36 6.97 -0.74 0.12
CA GLY A 36 7.93 -1.83 0.04
C GLY A 36 8.22 -2.49 1.40
N GLN A 37 8.40 -1.68 2.45
CA GLN A 37 8.56 -2.18 3.82
C GLN A 37 7.32 -2.94 4.32
N LEU A 38 6.12 -2.44 4.04
CA LEU A 38 4.87 -3.07 4.46
C LEU A 38 4.64 -4.41 3.74
N LEU A 39 4.89 -4.47 2.43
CA LEU A 39 4.86 -5.72 1.68
C LEU A 39 5.92 -6.70 2.15
N PHE A 40 7.16 -6.24 2.40
CA PHE A 40 8.25 -7.09 2.86
C PHE A 40 7.96 -7.67 4.25
N VAL A 41 7.65 -6.82 5.22
CA VAL A 41 7.35 -7.23 6.60
C VAL A 41 6.06 -8.05 6.64
N GLY A 42 5.03 -7.66 5.91
CA GLY A 42 3.77 -8.41 5.83
C GLY A 42 3.96 -9.81 5.23
N GLY A 43 4.69 -9.91 4.11
CA GLY A 43 5.02 -11.21 3.49
C GLY A 43 5.85 -12.10 4.39
N LEU A 44 6.85 -11.53 5.09
CA LEU A 44 7.67 -12.26 6.05
C LEU A 44 6.85 -12.77 7.23
N LEU A 45 6.03 -11.91 7.84
CA LEU A 45 5.19 -12.26 8.99
C LEU A 45 4.15 -13.33 8.64
N LEU A 46 3.47 -13.22 7.49
CA LEU A 46 2.55 -14.26 7.03
C LEU A 46 3.28 -15.59 6.80
N GLY A 47 4.46 -15.55 6.17
CA GLY A 47 5.28 -16.75 5.95
C GLY A 47 5.64 -17.43 7.27
N VAL A 48 6.10 -16.66 8.25
CA VAL A 48 6.41 -17.16 9.61
C VAL A 48 5.15 -17.71 10.29
N ALA A 49 4.00 -17.05 10.16
CA ALA A 49 2.75 -17.52 10.75
C ALA A 49 2.30 -18.88 10.16
N ILE A 50 2.42 -19.07 8.84
CA ILE A 50 2.10 -20.34 8.19
C ILE A 50 3.04 -21.44 8.69
N LEU A 51 4.35 -21.18 8.76
CA LEU A 51 5.33 -22.12 9.30
C LEU A 51 5.10 -22.41 10.79
N ALA A 52 4.62 -21.43 11.57
CA ALA A 52 4.29 -21.62 12.97
C ALA A 52 3.05 -22.51 13.14
N ILE A 53 2.05 -22.38 12.27
CA ILE A 53 0.88 -23.27 12.25
C ILE A 53 1.31 -24.71 11.95
N ASP A 54 2.25 -24.89 11.00
CA ASP A 54 2.85 -26.18 10.68
C ASP A 54 3.61 -26.77 11.87
N LEU A 55 4.42 -25.95 12.56
CA LEU A 55 5.21 -26.38 13.71
C LEU A 55 4.34 -26.77 14.92
N LEU A 56 3.21 -26.10 15.10
CA LEU A 56 2.25 -26.37 16.17
C LEU A 56 1.30 -27.53 15.84
N ASP A 57 1.43 -28.14 14.66
CA ASP A 57 0.61 -29.28 14.17
C ASP A 57 -0.90 -29.00 14.31
N ILE A 58 -1.29 -27.72 14.16
CA ILE A 58 -2.68 -27.26 14.23
C ILE A 58 -3.35 -27.62 12.89
N GLY A 59 -3.87 -28.85 12.78
CA GLY A 59 -4.56 -29.32 11.57
C GLY A 59 -3.88 -30.56 11.00
N ARG A 60 -4.10 -31.69 11.66
CA ARG A 60 -3.45 -32.96 11.36
C ARG A 60 -3.95 -33.60 10.05
N GLU A 61 -3.03 -33.70 9.08
CA GLU A 61 -2.82 -34.81 8.14
C GLU A 61 -1.38 -34.68 7.58
N GLY A 62 -0.39 -35.07 8.39
CA GLY A 62 1.03 -35.28 8.04
C GLY A 62 1.59 -34.60 6.79
N GLY A 63 1.95 -33.31 6.90
CA GLY A 63 2.80 -32.62 5.93
C GLY A 63 2.25 -31.26 5.47
N ILE A 64 3.08 -30.49 4.78
CA ILE A 64 2.67 -29.19 4.22
C ILE A 64 1.64 -29.43 3.11
N GLY A 65 0.37 -29.09 3.39
CA GLY A 65 -0.74 -29.27 2.46
C GLY A 65 -0.54 -28.46 1.17
N PRO A 66 -1.18 -28.86 0.05
CA PRO A 66 -1.06 -28.13 -1.22
C PRO A 66 -1.41 -26.65 -1.10
N ALA A 67 -2.40 -26.32 -0.26
CA ALA A 67 -2.82 -24.95 0.02
C ALA A 67 -1.76 -24.15 0.79
N GLN A 68 -1.07 -24.76 1.78
CA GLN A 68 0.01 -24.11 2.52
C GLN A 68 1.23 -23.86 1.64
N ARG A 69 1.56 -24.79 0.73
CA ARG A 69 2.63 -24.57 -0.25
C ARG A 69 2.33 -23.37 -1.13
N ALA A 70 1.09 -23.25 -1.62
CA ALA A 70 0.66 -22.08 -2.39
C ALA A 70 0.74 -20.79 -1.56
N ALA A 71 0.28 -20.83 -0.30
CA ALA A 71 0.34 -19.69 0.60
C ALA A 71 1.78 -19.25 0.90
N LEU A 72 2.70 -20.19 1.15
CA LEU A 72 4.13 -19.90 1.33
C LEU A 72 4.76 -19.30 0.07
N LEU A 73 4.39 -19.81 -1.11
CA LEU A 73 4.87 -19.28 -2.40
C LEU A 73 4.39 -17.83 -2.59
N ILE A 74 3.10 -17.56 -2.31
CA ILE A 74 2.54 -16.21 -2.34
C ILE A 74 3.28 -15.30 -1.36
N CYS A 75 3.48 -15.73 -0.11
CA CYS A 75 4.21 -14.94 0.89
C CYS A 75 5.64 -14.62 0.45
N GLY A 76 6.34 -15.60 -0.14
CA GLY A 76 7.68 -15.41 -0.70
C GLY A 76 7.68 -14.39 -1.85
N VAL A 77 6.72 -14.49 -2.78
CA VAL A 77 6.58 -13.52 -3.88
C VAL A 77 6.25 -12.13 -3.35
N THR A 78 5.33 -12.01 -2.39
CA THR A 78 4.98 -10.74 -1.75
C THR A 78 6.19 -10.12 -1.04
N ALA A 79 6.98 -10.92 -0.32
CA ALA A 79 8.20 -10.45 0.32
C ALA A 79 9.24 -10.00 -0.71
N LEU A 80 9.44 -10.75 -1.80
CA LEU A 80 10.35 -10.36 -2.88
C LEU A 80 9.89 -9.08 -3.57
N LEU A 81 8.60 -8.92 -3.84
CA LEU A 81 8.02 -7.69 -4.39
C LEU A 81 8.26 -6.50 -3.45
N GLY A 82 8.04 -6.68 -2.15
CA GLY A 82 8.40 -5.69 -1.13
C GLY A 82 9.89 -5.33 -1.16
N LEU A 83 10.77 -6.32 -1.28
CA LEU A 83 12.21 -6.11 -1.39
C LEU A 83 12.61 -5.36 -2.67
N THR A 84 11.91 -5.57 -3.80
CA THR A 84 12.15 -4.79 -5.03
C THR A 84 11.67 -3.34 -4.95
N LEU A 85 10.72 -3.05 -4.07
CA LEU A 85 10.20 -1.69 -3.83
C LEU A 85 11.06 -0.89 -2.85
N ILE A 86 11.78 -1.54 -1.93
CA ILE A 86 12.71 -0.90 -0.99
C ILE A 86 13.81 -0.05 -1.67
N PRO A 87 14.49 -0.50 -2.73
CA PRO A 87 15.52 0.28 -3.41
C PRO A 87 14.97 1.35 -4.36
N LEU A 88 13.65 1.39 -4.61
CA LEU A 88 13.05 2.24 -5.65
C LEU A 88 12.94 3.74 -5.28
N GLY A 89 13.56 4.17 -4.18
CA GLY A 89 13.71 5.58 -3.82
C GLY A 89 12.44 6.23 -3.24
N ASP A 90 12.61 7.41 -2.64
CA ASP A 90 11.57 8.21 -1.96
C ASP A 90 10.62 8.93 -2.95
N ASP A 91 10.46 8.40 -4.16
CA ASP A 91 9.48 8.95 -5.08
C ASP A 91 8.07 8.57 -4.60
N PRO A 92 7.12 9.52 -4.53
CA PRO A 92 5.74 9.22 -4.17
C PRO A 92 5.14 8.23 -5.19
N ALA A 93 4.39 7.24 -4.67
CA ALA A 93 3.67 6.23 -5.46
C ALA A 93 2.39 6.81 -6.06
#